data_AF-A0A2V9N815-F1
#
_entry.id   AF-A0A2V9N815-F1
#
_cell.length_a   1.000
_cell.length_b   1.000
_cell.length_c   1.000
_cell.angle_alpha   90.00
_cell.angle_beta   90.00
_cell.angle_gamma   90.00
#
_symmetry.space_group_name_H-M   'P 1'
#
loop_
_entity.id
_entity.type
_entity.pdbx_description
1 polymer ?
#
loop_
_entity_poly.entity_id
_entity_poly.type
_entity_poly.pdbx_seq_one_letter_code
_entity_poly.pdbx_strand_id
1 'polypeptide(L)'
;MLGRLCALGCTTVFIAVLGGCVGVVPIPKGDFQLTVTTAGAGSGAVTSSPPGIDCPATACTFDFPLTAQVTLTASPTNPYIFAGWSGTGCSGTSNPCPVTVSGNTATATAAFGASLQSINHVIFLAQENRSFDSYFGAMRGYWASAGVPDQQFDGLAQFTPPANPAAAPVNPGCDPAFPYPPNLFCQIDSASPPVASFHLTSLCIENLSPSWAEAHRAWNVHAPTSPQAMLDGFVDATANFARQHVDNKGNFAPMFDVDGHRAMGYYDGTDLNYYYALATTFSTSDTWFAPVMTRTPPNREYLIAATSSGYVYQRGANPPLDTAPLPGPTIFEEAQNAGISWKIYVNPAGTPCATPPADTDPACLIRFSYLHDFTLGITIKNNPSAYTNNIVNIGQFYTDAVHGTLPA
;
A
#
# COMPACT_ATOMS: atom_id res chain seq x y z
N MET A 1 -42.01 74.39 -1.82
CA MET A 1 -42.18 74.26 -3.29
C MET A 1 -42.96 72.97 -3.53
N LEU A 2 -44.29 73.07 -3.69
CA LEU A 2 -45.06 72.85 -4.94
C LEU A 2 -44.85 71.42 -5.52
N GLY A 3 -45.86 70.57 -5.75
CA GLY A 3 -47.33 70.65 -5.73
C GLY A 3 -47.94 69.23 -5.65
N ARG A 4 -49.15 69.01 -5.10
CA ARG A 4 -50.48 69.08 -5.77
C ARG A 4 -50.58 68.11 -6.96
N LEU A 5 -51.57 67.22 -7.17
CA LEU A 5 -53.01 67.07 -6.89
C LEU A 5 -53.33 65.56 -7.18
N CYS A 6 -54.40 64.88 -6.77
CA CYS A 6 -55.82 65.17 -7.02
C CYS A 6 -56.71 64.17 -6.25
N ALA A 7 -57.87 64.67 -5.82
CA ALA A 7 -58.89 64.03 -4.99
C ALA A 7 -59.98 63.31 -5.81
N LEU A 8 -60.89 62.60 -5.10
CA LEU A 8 -62.32 62.27 -5.35
C LEU A 8 -62.58 60.83 -4.83
N GLY A 9 -63.42 60.50 -3.85
CA GLY A 9 -64.53 61.18 -3.17
C GLY A 9 -65.86 60.49 -3.50
N CYS A 10 -66.38 59.60 -2.63
CA CYS A 10 -67.82 59.35 -2.41
C CYS A 10 -68.02 58.34 -1.23
N THR A 11 -68.48 58.70 -0.01
CA THR A 11 -69.88 58.72 0.53
C THR A 11 -70.71 57.46 0.15
N THR A 12 -71.38 56.68 1.02
CA THR A 12 -71.62 56.64 2.49
C THR A 12 -72.40 55.35 2.87
N VAL A 13 -72.40 54.95 4.17
CA VAL A 13 -73.50 54.30 4.97
C VAL A 13 -73.71 52.75 4.84
N PHE A 14 -73.99 51.88 5.85
CA PHE A 14 -74.53 51.90 7.24
C PHE A 14 -73.98 50.72 8.13
N ILE A 15 -73.72 51.04 9.41
CA ILE A 15 -73.76 50.33 10.73
C ILE A 15 -74.14 48.81 10.86
N ALA A 16 -73.32 48.00 11.56
CA ALA A 16 -73.58 47.36 12.89
C ALA A 16 -72.78 46.05 13.18
N VAL A 17 -72.05 46.08 14.31
CA VAL A 17 -71.77 45.05 15.35
C VAL A 17 -71.41 43.61 14.92
N LEU A 18 -70.22 43.12 15.34
CA LEU A 18 -70.01 41.92 16.18
C LEU A 18 -68.55 41.41 16.13
N GLY A 19 -68.05 40.98 17.30
CA GLY A 19 -67.23 39.78 17.44
C GLY A 19 -65.76 39.87 17.03
N GLY A 20 -64.87 39.83 18.02
CA GLY A 20 -63.45 39.61 17.77
C GLY A 20 -63.18 38.28 17.05
N CYS A 21 -62.26 38.33 16.09
CA CYS A 21 -61.40 37.21 15.73
C CYS A 21 -59.98 37.75 15.63
N VAL A 22 -59.09 37.22 16.46
CA VAL A 22 -57.66 37.48 16.41
C VAL A 22 -57.14 36.86 15.11
N GLY A 23 -56.88 37.70 14.11
CA GLY A 23 -56.17 37.27 12.91
C GLY A 23 -54.73 36.96 13.29
N VAL A 24 -54.41 35.67 13.44
CA VAL A 24 -53.02 35.22 13.50
C VAL A 24 -52.42 35.46 12.12
N VAL A 25 -51.59 36.50 11.97
CA VAL A 25 -50.70 36.60 10.81
C VAL A 25 -49.70 35.45 10.95
N PRO A 26 -49.63 34.47 10.03
CA PRO A 26 -48.53 33.52 10.03
C PRO A 26 -47.27 34.32 9.80
N ILE A 27 -46.39 34.40 10.80
CA ILE A 27 -44.99 34.75 10.56
C ILE A 27 -44.50 33.70 9.55
N PRO A 28 -43.90 34.07 8.41
CA PRO A 28 -43.20 33.08 7.60
C PRO A 28 -42.12 32.51 8.51
N LYS A 29 -42.35 31.30 9.04
CA LYS A 29 -41.35 30.56 9.78
C LYS A 29 -40.27 30.32 8.75
N GLY A 30 -39.15 31.03 8.86
CA GLY A 30 -38.05 30.82 7.93
C GLY A 30 -37.69 29.35 8.01
N ASP A 31 -37.76 28.66 6.88
CA ASP A 31 -37.28 27.30 6.77
C ASP A 31 -35.78 27.35 6.44
N PHE A 32 -35.04 26.37 6.93
CA PHE A 32 -33.68 26.09 6.50
C PHE A 32 -33.68 24.81 5.67
N GLN A 33 -32.98 24.86 4.55
CA GLN A 33 -32.87 23.75 3.63
C GLN A 33 -31.69 22.85 4.02
N LEU A 34 -31.95 21.57 4.22
CA LEU A 34 -30.91 20.57 4.47
C LEU A 34 -30.76 19.67 3.24
N THR A 35 -29.59 19.72 2.61
CA THR A 35 -29.22 18.81 1.52
C THR A 35 -28.32 17.70 2.05
N VAL A 36 -28.75 16.46 1.87
CA VAL A 36 -28.00 15.27 2.26
C VAL A 36 -27.57 14.50 1.03
N THR A 37 -26.30 14.12 0.99
CA THR A 37 -25.68 13.30 -0.07
C THR A 37 -25.01 12.07 0.52
N THR A 38 -24.83 11.04 -0.29
CA THR A 38 -24.04 9.85 0.08
C THR A 38 -22.82 9.76 -0.83
N ALA A 39 -21.68 9.34 -0.29
CA ALA A 39 -20.40 9.27 -1.00
C ALA A 39 -19.58 8.04 -0.60
N GLY A 40 -18.47 7.81 -1.30
CA GLY A 40 -17.55 6.69 -1.06
C GLY A 40 -17.82 5.47 -1.94
N ALA A 41 -17.03 4.41 -1.72
CA ALA A 41 -17.11 3.18 -2.50
C ALA A 41 -18.14 2.16 -1.95
N GLY A 42 -18.87 2.52 -0.89
CA GLY A 42 -19.94 1.71 -0.31
C GLY A 42 -21.34 2.28 -0.52
N SER A 43 -22.34 1.54 -0.05
CA SER A 43 -23.75 1.95 -0.09
C SER A 43 -24.40 2.00 1.29
N GLY A 44 -25.41 2.84 1.43
CA GLY A 44 -26.15 3.04 2.66
C GLY A 44 -27.25 4.09 2.47
N ALA A 45 -28.11 4.23 3.47
CA ALA A 45 -29.17 5.21 3.50
C ALA A 45 -28.95 6.23 4.62
N VAL A 46 -29.51 7.43 4.46
CA VAL A 46 -29.54 8.45 5.53
C VAL A 46 -30.98 8.82 5.82
N THR A 47 -31.34 8.81 7.10
CA THR A 47 -32.65 9.27 7.58
C THR A 47 -32.51 10.39 8.62
N SER A 48 -33.56 11.17 8.85
CA SER A 48 -33.58 12.23 9.89
C SER A 48 -34.63 12.02 10.97
N SER A 49 -34.36 12.58 12.16
CA SER A 49 -35.36 12.91 13.17
C SER A 49 -35.30 14.41 13.50
N PRO A 50 -36.39 15.18 13.35
CA PRO A 50 -37.71 14.78 12.87
C PRO A 50 -37.69 14.27 11.42
N PRO A 51 -38.71 13.49 10.99
CA PRO A 51 -38.76 12.91 9.64
C PRO A 51 -38.76 14.00 8.56
N GLY A 52 -38.03 13.77 7.47
CA GLY A 52 -37.97 14.66 6.32
C GLY A 52 -36.89 14.26 5.31
N ILE A 53 -35.74 13.79 5.80
CA ILE A 53 -34.69 13.16 5.00
C ILE A 53 -34.89 11.65 5.01
N ASP A 54 -34.93 11.05 3.81
CA ASP A 54 -34.81 9.61 3.54
C ASP A 54 -34.11 9.44 2.19
N CYS A 55 -32.78 9.47 2.22
CA CYS A 55 -31.94 9.39 1.02
C CYS A 55 -31.41 7.95 0.85
N PRO A 56 -31.89 7.17 -0.13
CA PRO A 56 -31.40 5.80 -0.30
C PRO A 56 -30.10 5.66 -1.09
N ALA A 57 -29.61 6.65 -1.87
CA ALA A 57 -28.38 6.45 -2.67
C ALA A 57 -27.63 7.65 -3.28
N THR A 58 -28.21 8.84 -3.49
CA THR A 58 -27.50 9.91 -4.25
C THR A 58 -27.60 11.27 -3.59
N ALA A 59 -28.80 11.85 -3.52
CA ALA A 59 -29.05 13.09 -2.81
C ALA A 59 -30.53 13.23 -2.49
N CYS A 60 -30.85 13.83 -1.34
CA CYS A 60 -32.19 14.33 -1.07
C CYS A 60 -32.13 15.63 -0.27
N THR A 61 -33.14 16.47 -0.42
CA THR A 61 -33.19 17.79 0.21
C THR A 61 -34.54 17.96 0.87
N PHE A 62 -34.55 18.55 2.06
CA PHE A 62 -35.77 18.83 2.81
C PHE A 62 -35.67 20.16 3.54
N ASP A 63 -36.78 20.90 3.59
CA ASP A 63 -36.88 22.17 4.28
C ASP A 63 -37.44 21.94 5.70
N PHE A 64 -36.62 22.25 6.71
CA PHE A 64 -37.00 22.16 8.12
C PHE A 64 -37.22 23.56 8.70
N PRO A 65 -38.08 23.73 9.71
CA PRO A 65 -38.17 25.00 10.41
C PRO A 65 -36.83 25.41 11.02
N LEU A 66 -36.44 26.70 10.98
CA LEU A 66 -35.19 27.22 11.58
C LEU A 66 -34.97 26.84 13.07
N THR A 67 -36.03 26.47 13.80
CA THR A 67 -35.96 26.04 15.20
C THR A 67 -35.83 24.52 15.37
N ALA A 68 -35.82 23.73 14.30
CA ALA A 68 -35.79 22.28 14.37
C ALA A 68 -34.40 21.78 14.79
N GLN A 69 -34.37 20.88 15.77
CA GLN A 69 -33.19 20.10 16.09
C GLN A 69 -33.24 18.82 15.26
N VAL A 70 -32.49 18.81 14.15
CA VAL A 70 -32.44 17.67 13.22
C VAL A 70 -31.25 16.79 13.59
N THR A 71 -31.47 15.49 13.66
CA THR A 71 -30.42 14.47 13.82
C THR A 71 -30.46 13.55 12.61
N LEU A 72 -29.32 13.37 11.95
CA LEU A 72 -29.15 12.45 10.83
C LEU A 72 -28.62 11.11 11.33
N THR A 73 -29.15 10.02 10.79
CA THR A 73 -28.66 8.66 11.05
C THR A 73 -28.25 8.03 9.73
N ALA A 74 -26.99 7.65 9.61
CA ALA A 74 -26.49 6.87 8.48
C ALA A 74 -26.62 5.37 8.78
N SER A 75 -27.22 4.64 7.86
CA SER A 75 -27.43 3.19 7.94
C SER A 75 -26.69 2.53 6.78
N PRO A 76 -25.47 2.01 6.98
CA PRO A 76 -24.74 1.32 5.92
C PRO A 76 -25.47 0.03 5.50
N THR A 77 -25.44 -0.27 4.21
CA THR A 77 -25.93 -1.56 3.69
C THR A 77 -24.82 -2.59 3.83
N ASN A 78 -25.13 -3.79 4.35
CA ASN A 78 -24.14 -4.88 4.44
C ASN A 78 -23.55 -5.20 3.05
N PRO A 79 -22.22 -5.27 2.86
CA PRO A 79 -21.12 -5.33 3.84
C PRO A 79 -20.42 -4.01 4.15
N TYR A 80 -20.97 -2.87 3.73
CA TYR A 80 -20.33 -1.58 3.91
C TYR A 80 -20.40 -1.09 5.35
N ILE A 81 -19.56 -0.10 5.66
CA ILE A 81 -19.52 0.61 6.93
C ILE A 81 -19.74 2.10 6.71
N PHE A 82 -20.18 2.78 7.77
CA PHE A 82 -20.21 4.23 7.81
C PHE A 82 -18.80 4.75 8.12
N ALA A 83 -18.23 5.54 7.22
CA ALA A 83 -16.86 6.06 7.30
C ALA A 83 -16.78 7.47 7.92
N GLY A 84 -17.89 8.21 7.96
CA GLY A 84 -17.94 9.54 8.56
C GLY A 84 -18.85 10.52 7.80
N TRP A 85 -19.05 11.67 8.41
CA TRP A 85 -19.82 12.79 7.89
C TRP A 85 -18.89 13.93 7.43
N SER A 86 -19.30 14.63 6.38
CA SER A 86 -18.71 15.93 6.00
C SER A 86 -19.79 16.92 5.55
N GLY A 87 -19.56 18.21 5.72
CA GLY A 87 -20.53 19.26 5.35
C GLY A 87 -20.72 20.31 6.44
N THR A 88 -21.48 21.35 6.14
CA THR A 88 -21.71 22.48 7.06
C THR A 88 -22.71 22.14 8.16
N GLY A 89 -23.61 21.21 7.90
CA GLY A 89 -24.61 20.74 8.85
C GLY A 89 -24.11 19.62 9.74
N CYS A 90 -23.26 18.73 9.24
CA CYS A 90 -22.80 17.57 9.98
C CYS A 90 -21.41 17.13 9.52
N SER A 91 -20.52 16.85 10.48
CA SER A 91 -19.12 16.48 10.22
C SER A 91 -18.55 15.56 11.31
N GLY A 92 -17.57 14.73 10.97
CA GLY A 92 -16.88 13.84 11.91
C GLY A 92 -17.45 12.41 11.90
N THR A 93 -17.10 11.59 12.88
CA THR A 93 -17.38 10.14 12.86
C THR A 93 -18.57 9.71 13.71
N SER A 94 -19.21 10.64 14.43
CA SER A 94 -20.36 10.32 15.29
C SER A 94 -21.61 9.99 14.46
N ASN A 95 -22.29 8.90 14.80
CA ASN A 95 -23.53 8.48 14.18
C ASN A 95 -24.48 7.92 15.26
N PRO A 96 -25.66 8.51 15.51
CA PRO A 96 -26.29 9.62 14.78
C PRO A 96 -25.59 10.97 14.93
N CYS A 97 -25.75 11.85 13.95
CA CYS A 97 -25.13 13.17 13.91
C CYS A 97 -26.16 14.31 14.09
N PRO A 98 -26.05 15.14 15.13
CA PRO A 98 -26.87 16.33 15.27
C PRO A 98 -26.46 17.39 14.23
N VAL A 99 -27.45 17.91 13.50
CA VAL A 99 -27.24 18.92 12.46
C VAL A 99 -27.05 20.29 13.11
N THR A 100 -25.96 20.95 12.78
CA THR A 100 -25.70 22.34 13.16
C THR A 100 -26.33 23.28 12.13
N VAL A 101 -27.34 24.04 12.55
CA VAL A 101 -28.00 25.02 11.68
C VAL A 101 -27.23 26.34 11.75
N SER A 102 -26.50 26.69 10.69
CA SER A 102 -25.79 27.97 10.55
C SER A 102 -26.29 28.73 9.33
N GLY A 103 -27.50 29.30 9.44
CA GLY A 103 -28.16 30.05 8.36
C GLY A 103 -29.32 29.29 7.72
N ASN A 104 -29.66 29.65 6.47
CA ASN A 104 -30.83 29.11 5.77
C ASN A 104 -30.53 27.81 4.98
N THR A 105 -29.28 27.35 4.95
CA THR A 105 -28.87 26.14 4.22
C THR A 105 -27.82 25.37 5.00
N ALA A 106 -27.94 24.05 5.02
CA ALA A 106 -26.96 23.14 5.59
C ALA A 106 -26.72 21.95 4.65
N THR A 107 -25.50 21.42 4.64
CA THR A 107 -25.15 20.22 3.87
C THR A 107 -24.60 19.13 4.77
N ALA A 108 -24.89 17.88 4.45
CA ALA A 108 -24.30 16.71 5.09
C ALA A 108 -24.06 15.61 4.06
N THR A 109 -22.85 15.05 4.05
CA THR A 109 -22.47 13.92 3.22
C THR A 109 -22.15 12.74 4.12
N ALA A 110 -22.89 11.63 4.00
CA ALA A 110 -22.52 10.36 4.62
C ALA A 110 -21.54 9.62 3.71
N ALA A 111 -20.33 9.36 4.18
CA ALA A 111 -19.39 8.49 3.49
C ALA A 111 -19.63 7.03 3.90
N PHE A 112 -19.77 6.15 2.92
CA PHE A 112 -19.83 4.70 3.10
C PHE A 112 -18.63 4.04 2.42
N GLY A 113 -18.02 3.07 3.11
CA GLY A 113 -16.82 2.38 2.63
C GLY A 113 -16.95 0.87 2.75
N ALA A 114 -16.10 0.14 2.03
CA ALA A 114 -15.96 -1.30 2.20
C ALA A 114 -15.49 -1.65 3.62
N SER A 115 -16.03 -2.75 4.16
CA SER A 115 -15.53 -3.42 5.37
C SER A 115 -14.28 -4.24 5.07
N LEU A 116 -13.42 -4.48 6.06
CA LEU A 116 -12.47 -5.61 5.97
C LEU A 116 -13.20 -6.96 5.88
N GLN A 117 -14.40 -7.04 6.43
CA GLN A 117 -15.33 -8.16 6.33
C GLN A 117 -15.79 -8.47 4.89
N SER A 118 -15.58 -7.56 3.92
CA SER A 118 -15.82 -7.88 2.50
C SER A 118 -14.62 -8.53 1.81
N ILE A 119 -13.51 -8.74 2.52
CA ILE A 119 -12.33 -9.44 2.01
C ILE A 119 -12.43 -10.91 2.42
N ASN A 120 -12.75 -11.76 1.45
CA ASN A 120 -12.81 -13.21 1.65
C ASN A 120 -11.46 -13.90 1.45
N HIS A 121 -10.55 -13.31 0.69
CA HIS A 121 -9.27 -13.92 0.35
C HIS A 121 -8.16 -12.89 0.45
N VAL A 122 -7.06 -13.25 1.10
CA VAL A 122 -5.81 -12.47 1.10
C VAL A 122 -4.73 -13.29 0.42
N ILE A 123 -4.24 -12.79 -0.72
CA ILE A 123 -3.20 -13.45 -1.51
C ILE A 123 -1.91 -12.63 -1.36
N PHE A 124 -0.88 -13.24 -0.79
CA PHE A 124 0.44 -12.63 -0.67
C PHE A 124 1.36 -13.14 -1.78
N LEU A 125 1.71 -12.29 -2.74
CA LEU A 125 2.71 -12.58 -3.76
C LEU A 125 4.09 -12.07 -3.32
N ALA A 126 4.93 -12.99 -2.86
CA ALA A 126 6.29 -12.73 -2.43
C ALA A 126 7.27 -12.68 -3.63
N GLN A 127 7.65 -11.49 -4.07
CA GLN A 127 8.62 -11.27 -5.16
C GLN A 127 10.05 -11.02 -4.64
N GLU A 128 11.03 -11.14 -5.52
CA GLU A 128 12.49 -11.05 -5.30
C GLU A 128 13.16 -10.43 -6.54
N ASN A 129 14.31 -9.76 -6.54
CA ASN A 129 15.02 -8.97 -5.52
C ASN A 129 15.18 -7.56 -6.14
N ARG A 130 14.26 -6.63 -5.87
CA ARG A 130 14.25 -5.31 -6.51
C ARG A 130 13.90 -4.24 -5.49
N SER A 131 14.65 -3.14 -5.50
CA SER A 131 14.33 -1.95 -4.70
C SER A 131 13.14 -1.21 -5.31
N PHE A 132 12.55 -0.32 -4.51
CA PHE A 132 11.46 0.53 -4.99
C PHE A 132 11.91 1.41 -6.16
N ASP A 133 13.04 2.12 -6.04
CA ASP A 133 13.55 2.98 -7.12
C ASP A 133 13.90 2.22 -8.40
N SER A 134 14.41 0.99 -8.29
CA SER A 134 14.71 0.18 -9.48
C SER A 134 13.43 -0.18 -10.26
N TYR A 135 12.29 -0.37 -9.59
CA TYR A 135 11.02 -0.72 -10.25
C TYR A 135 10.15 0.49 -10.56
N PHE A 136 9.97 1.39 -9.61
CA PHE A 136 8.96 2.44 -9.63
C PHE A 136 9.55 3.85 -9.52
N GLY A 137 10.88 4.00 -9.50
CA GLY A 137 11.53 5.30 -9.45
C GLY A 137 11.08 6.24 -10.58
N ALA A 138 10.74 5.70 -11.76
CA ALA A 138 10.27 6.46 -12.91
C ALA A 138 8.73 6.62 -12.99
N MET A 139 7.96 6.29 -11.94
CA MET A 139 6.49 6.30 -11.94
C MET A 139 5.88 7.63 -12.39
N ARG A 140 6.40 8.75 -11.87
CA ARG A 140 5.86 10.08 -12.21
C ARG A 140 6.13 10.46 -13.67
N GLY A 141 7.25 9.97 -14.23
CA GLY A 141 7.55 10.10 -15.66
C GLY A 141 6.55 9.29 -16.51
N TYR A 142 6.23 8.06 -16.09
CA TYR A 142 5.19 7.25 -16.70
C TYR A 142 3.83 7.97 -16.69
N TRP A 143 3.38 8.47 -15.53
CA TRP A 143 2.10 9.21 -15.44
C TRP A 143 2.06 10.42 -16.37
N ALA A 144 3.12 11.23 -16.38
CA ALA A 144 3.21 12.39 -17.26
C ALA A 144 3.08 12.00 -18.75
N SER A 145 3.75 10.93 -19.17
CA SER A 145 3.67 10.44 -20.55
C SER A 145 2.32 9.81 -20.90
N ALA A 146 1.63 9.22 -19.92
CA ALA A 146 0.33 8.56 -20.09
C ALA A 146 -0.86 9.52 -19.90
N GLY A 147 -0.62 10.80 -19.59
CA GLY A 147 -1.68 11.78 -19.31
C GLY A 147 -2.43 11.50 -17.99
N VAL A 148 -1.82 10.75 -17.09
CA VAL A 148 -2.35 10.50 -15.74
C VAL A 148 -2.04 11.73 -14.88
N PRO A 149 -3.01 12.27 -14.13
CA PRO A 149 -2.76 13.36 -13.20
C PRO A 149 -1.65 13.01 -12.22
N ASP A 150 -0.69 13.92 -12.08
CA ASP A 150 0.44 13.75 -11.18
C ASP A 150 -0.02 13.65 -9.71
N GLN A 151 0.70 12.84 -8.93
CA GLN A 151 0.45 12.61 -7.52
C GLN A 151 1.78 12.64 -6.78
N GLN A 152 1.74 12.93 -5.48
CA GLN A 152 2.92 12.79 -4.63
C GLN A 152 3.35 11.32 -4.64
N PHE A 153 4.62 11.09 -4.97
CA PHE A 153 5.22 9.77 -5.04
C PHE A 153 6.72 9.90 -4.81
N ASP A 154 7.25 9.17 -3.84
CA ASP A 154 8.67 9.17 -3.47
C ASP A 154 9.48 8.26 -4.42
N GLY A 155 9.66 8.74 -5.64
CA GLY A 155 10.48 8.10 -6.67
C GLY A 155 11.72 8.91 -7.03
N LEU A 156 12.41 8.49 -8.09
CA LEU A 156 13.63 9.11 -8.55
C LEU A 156 13.42 10.57 -8.98
N ALA A 157 14.22 11.47 -8.42
CA ALA A 157 14.04 12.92 -8.51
C ALA A 157 14.03 13.46 -9.96
N GLN A 158 14.77 12.83 -10.88
CA GLN A 158 14.79 13.22 -12.30
C GLN A 158 13.45 13.09 -13.01
N PHE A 159 12.50 12.34 -12.44
CA PHE A 159 11.14 12.16 -12.99
C PHE A 159 10.08 13.00 -12.29
N THR A 160 10.45 13.79 -11.29
CA THR A 160 9.53 14.73 -10.65
C THR A 160 9.19 15.88 -11.61
N PRO A 161 7.91 16.14 -11.93
CA PRO A 161 7.52 17.22 -12.84
C PRO A 161 7.89 18.63 -12.30
N PRO A 162 8.49 19.51 -13.13
CA PRO A 162 8.99 19.24 -14.48
C PRO A 162 10.26 18.37 -14.44
N ALA A 163 10.27 17.29 -15.22
CA ALA A 163 11.38 16.34 -15.25
C ALA A 163 12.70 17.02 -15.60
N ASN A 164 13.75 16.70 -14.84
CA ASN A 164 15.08 17.28 -15.02
C ASN A 164 16.15 16.19 -14.86
N PRO A 165 16.75 15.70 -15.96
CA PRO A 165 17.80 14.69 -15.92
C PRO A 165 19.01 15.07 -15.06
N ALA A 166 19.31 16.37 -14.89
CA ALA A 166 20.41 16.82 -14.03
C ALA A 166 20.14 16.60 -12.53
N ALA A 167 18.91 16.25 -12.15
CA ALA A 167 18.52 15.90 -10.78
C ALA A 167 18.65 14.39 -10.48
N ALA A 168 19.20 13.60 -11.40
CA ALA A 168 19.41 12.17 -11.18
C ALA A 168 20.28 11.94 -9.92
N PRO A 169 19.84 11.10 -8.97
CA PRO A 169 20.66 10.70 -7.83
C PRO A 169 21.99 10.12 -8.28
N VAL A 170 23.06 10.45 -7.55
CA VAL A 170 24.42 10.00 -7.84
C VAL A 170 25.00 9.25 -6.65
N ASN A 171 25.85 8.26 -6.94
CA ASN A 171 26.75 7.65 -5.98
C ASN A 171 28.20 7.90 -6.41
N PRO A 172 29.17 8.00 -5.50
CA PRO A 172 30.56 7.96 -5.89
C PRO A 172 30.89 6.58 -6.51
N GLY A 173 31.52 6.59 -7.68
CA GLY A 173 32.05 5.40 -8.35
C GLY A 173 33.43 5.01 -7.83
N CYS A 174 33.96 3.90 -8.31
CA CYS A 174 35.32 3.49 -7.95
C CYS A 174 36.35 4.48 -8.50
N ASP A 175 37.35 4.83 -7.68
CA ASP A 175 38.48 5.65 -8.11
C ASP A 175 39.19 4.97 -9.31
N PRO A 176 39.28 5.64 -10.48
CA PRO A 176 39.96 5.15 -11.67
C PRO A 176 41.46 4.82 -11.46
N ALA A 177 42.09 5.35 -10.40
CA ALA A 177 43.46 4.99 -10.04
C ALA A 177 43.59 3.56 -9.47
N PHE A 178 42.48 2.93 -9.06
CA PHE A 178 42.45 1.58 -8.49
C PHE A 178 41.58 0.61 -9.32
N PRO A 179 41.93 0.37 -10.60
CA PRO A 179 41.17 -0.52 -11.47
C PRO A 179 41.29 -1.98 -11.03
N TYR A 180 40.26 -2.76 -11.31
CA TYR A 180 40.30 -4.22 -11.20
C TYR A 180 40.76 -4.84 -12.53
N PRO A 181 41.66 -5.85 -12.53
CA PRO A 181 42.64 -6.23 -11.50
C PRO A 181 43.85 -5.27 -11.47
N PRO A 182 44.71 -5.26 -10.42
CA PRO A 182 44.79 -6.21 -9.29
C PRO A 182 43.96 -5.81 -8.05
N ASN A 183 43.28 -4.66 -8.08
CA ASN A 183 42.60 -4.14 -6.89
C ASN A 183 41.28 -4.87 -6.63
N LEU A 184 41.25 -5.75 -5.63
CA LEU A 184 40.07 -6.53 -5.25
C LEU A 184 38.95 -5.67 -4.61
N PHE A 185 39.28 -4.45 -4.20
CA PHE A 185 38.32 -3.53 -3.59
C PHE A 185 38.30 -2.19 -4.33
N CYS A 186 37.10 -1.75 -4.67
CA CYS A 186 36.73 -0.38 -5.00
C CYS A 186 37.19 0.57 -3.89
N GLN A 187 37.77 1.70 -4.30
CA GLN A 187 38.12 2.79 -3.41
C GLN A 187 37.17 3.95 -3.68
N ILE A 188 36.61 4.52 -2.60
CA ILE A 188 35.78 5.71 -2.64
C ILE A 188 36.55 6.85 -1.99
N ASP A 189 36.86 7.88 -2.78
CA ASP A 189 37.56 9.08 -2.33
C ASP A 189 37.17 10.31 -3.16
N SER A 190 37.94 11.40 -3.05
CA SER A 190 37.67 12.64 -3.78
C SER A 190 37.91 12.56 -5.30
N ALA A 191 38.59 11.52 -5.78
CA ALA A 191 38.84 11.28 -7.20
C ALA A 191 37.77 10.39 -7.85
N SER A 192 36.93 9.74 -7.04
CA SER A 192 35.78 8.94 -7.48
C SER A 192 34.82 9.75 -8.37
N PRO A 193 34.58 9.33 -9.63
CA PRO A 193 33.61 9.98 -10.50
C PRO A 193 32.18 9.68 -10.02
N PRO A 194 31.22 10.59 -10.20
CA PRO A 194 29.83 10.30 -9.88
C PRO A 194 29.22 9.32 -10.88
N VAL A 195 28.43 8.38 -10.37
CA VAL A 195 27.60 7.45 -11.15
C VAL A 195 26.14 7.84 -10.92
N ALA A 196 25.54 8.46 -11.92
CA ALA A 196 24.12 8.83 -11.90
C ALA A 196 23.22 7.62 -12.10
N SER A 197 22.02 7.66 -11.55
CA SER A 197 20.99 6.66 -11.88
C SER A 197 20.68 6.66 -13.38
N PHE A 198 20.54 5.47 -13.99
CA PHE A 198 20.31 5.33 -15.43
C PHE A 198 19.31 4.22 -15.76
N HIS A 199 18.64 4.38 -16.91
CA HIS A 199 17.72 3.36 -17.42
C HIS A 199 18.52 2.13 -17.87
N LEU A 200 18.17 0.95 -17.34
CA LEU A 200 18.80 -0.31 -17.73
C LEU A 200 18.46 -0.64 -19.19
N THR A 201 19.42 -1.18 -19.93
CA THR A 201 19.19 -1.60 -21.33
C THR A 201 18.68 -3.04 -21.45
N SER A 202 18.57 -3.75 -20.32
CA SER A 202 18.21 -5.18 -20.24
C SER A 202 17.51 -5.46 -18.91
N LEU A 203 16.47 -6.29 -18.95
CA LEU A 203 15.80 -6.86 -17.77
C LEU A 203 16.66 -7.89 -17.03
N CYS A 204 17.67 -8.44 -17.71
CA CYS A 204 18.65 -9.35 -17.14
C CYS A 204 19.85 -8.55 -16.64
N ILE A 205 20.03 -8.53 -15.32
CA ILE A 205 21.21 -7.98 -14.63
C ILE A 205 21.81 -9.06 -13.74
N GLU A 206 23.11 -8.96 -13.48
CA GLU A 206 23.75 -9.72 -12.41
C GLU A 206 23.17 -9.33 -11.05
N ASN A 207 23.15 -10.28 -10.12
CA ASN A 207 22.60 -10.00 -8.80
C ASN A 207 23.40 -8.88 -8.09
N LEU A 208 22.69 -8.12 -7.28
CA LEU A 208 23.31 -7.26 -6.26
C LEU A 208 23.54 -8.11 -4.99
N SER A 209 24.36 -7.63 -4.05
CA SER A 209 24.41 -8.27 -2.72
C SER A 209 23.31 -7.71 -1.83
N PRO A 210 22.35 -8.52 -1.36
CA PRO A 210 21.37 -8.09 -0.36
C PRO A 210 21.88 -8.36 1.06
N SER A 211 23.16 -8.74 1.23
CA SER A 211 23.71 -9.16 2.52
C SER A 211 23.80 -8.00 3.50
N TRP A 212 23.70 -8.31 4.79
CA TRP A 212 23.75 -7.33 5.88
C TRP A 212 24.92 -6.34 5.77
N ALA A 213 26.15 -6.83 5.57
CA ALA A 213 27.33 -5.96 5.55
C ALA A 213 27.32 -5.01 4.34
N GLU A 214 26.99 -5.52 3.16
CA GLU A 214 26.90 -4.75 1.92
C GLU A 214 25.74 -3.75 1.97
N ALA A 215 24.60 -4.10 2.55
CA ALA A 215 23.48 -3.18 2.73
C ALA A 215 23.83 -2.01 3.66
N HIS A 216 24.54 -2.28 4.77
CA HIS A 216 25.02 -1.25 5.68
C HIS A 216 26.13 -0.40 5.05
N ARG A 217 26.95 -0.99 4.18
CA ARG A 217 27.94 -0.24 3.41
C ARG A 217 27.28 0.66 2.37
N ALA A 218 26.20 0.20 1.74
CA ALA A 218 25.38 1.03 0.85
C ALA A 218 24.70 2.20 1.58
N TRP A 219 24.26 1.97 2.81
CA TRP A 219 23.66 2.98 3.69
C TRP A 219 24.61 4.14 3.99
N ASN A 220 25.89 3.84 4.25
CA ASN A 220 26.93 4.83 4.49
C ASN A 220 28.31 4.20 4.28
N VAL A 221 29.00 4.57 3.19
CA VAL A 221 30.25 3.90 2.79
C VAL A 221 31.40 4.13 3.77
N HIS A 222 31.44 5.31 4.41
CA HIS A 222 32.50 5.70 5.33
C HIS A 222 32.19 5.39 6.80
N ALA A 223 30.92 5.19 7.14
CA ALA A 223 30.47 4.80 8.48
C ALA A 223 29.29 3.81 8.44
N PRO A 224 29.49 2.55 8.01
CA PRO A 224 28.41 1.58 7.80
C PRO A 224 27.55 1.26 9.03
N THR A 225 28.06 1.50 10.24
CA THR A 225 27.32 1.28 11.50
C THR A 225 26.57 2.53 11.98
N SER A 226 26.68 3.64 11.25
CA SER A 226 26.02 4.89 11.59
C SER A 226 24.50 4.79 11.38
N PRO A 227 23.68 5.32 12.30
CA PRO A 227 22.25 5.45 12.06
C PRO A 227 21.93 6.50 10.99
N GLN A 228 22.91 7.32 10.58
CA GLN A 228 22.73 8.35 9.57
C GLN A 228 22.93 7.77 8.16
N ALA A 229 21.85 7.78 7.37
CA ALA A 229 21.87 7.39 5.96
C ALA A 229 22.58 8.47 5.13
N MET A 230 23.69 8.13 4.49
CA MET A 230 24.30 8.94 3.43
C MET A 230 23.92 8.43 2.05
N LEU A 231 23.51 7.16 1.95
CA LEU A 231 23.05 6.51 0.73
C LEU A 231 24.10 6.61 -0.39
N ASP A 232 25.39 6.58 -0.03
CA ASP A 232 26.54 6.90 -0.85
C ASP A 232 27.44 5.69 -1.16
N GLY A 233 27.01 4.48 -0.78
CA GLY A 233 27.82 3.26 -0.94
C GLY A 233 27.23 2.19 -1.86
N PHE A 234 26.15 2.46 -2.58
CA PHE A 234 25.50 1.46 -3.45
C PHE A 234 26.43 0.94 -4.55
N VAL A 235 27.17 1.84 -5.22
CA VAL A 235 28.11 1.46 -6.27
C VAL A 235 29.28 0.68 -5.68
N ASP A 236 29.84 1.17 -4.59
CA ASP A 236 30.98 0.56 -3.92
C ASP A 236 30.66 -0.83 -3.31
N ALA A 237 29.52 -0.99 -2.65
CA ALA A 237 29.07 -2.29 -2.14
C ALA A 237 28.90 -3.30 -3.28
N THR A 238 28.34 -2.86 -4.41
CA THR A 238 28.10 -3.70 -5.58
C THR A 238 29.40 -4.06 -6.31
N ALA A 239 30.33 -3.10 -6.45
CA ALA A 239 31.65 -3.32 -7.02
C ALA A 239 32.45 -4.34 -6.19
N ASN A 240 32.44 -4.18 -4.86
CA ASN A 240 33.17 -5.09 -3.98
C ASN A 240 32.56 -6.48 -3.91
N PHE A 241 31.24 -6.59 -3.99
CA PHE A 241 30.58 -7.88 -4.19
C PHE A 241 30.99 -8.52 -5.54
N ALA A 242 30.98 -7.73 -6.62
CA ALA A 242 31.33 -8.22 -7.96
C ALA A 242 32.79 -8.69 -8.06
N ARG A 243 33.74 -7.92 -7.54
CA ARG A 243 35.18 -8.21 -7.58
C ARG A 243 35.57 -9.43 -6.73
N GLN A 244 34.80 -9.73 -5.69
CA GLN A 244 35.05 -10.84 -4.76
C GLN A 244 34.11 -12.03 -4.94
N HIS A 245 33.25 -12.00 -5.95
CA HIS A 245 32.25 -13.03 -6.16
C HIS A 245 32.89 -14.43 -6.33
N VAL A 246 32.24 -15.42 -5.72
CA VAL A 246 32.59 -16.84 -5.86
C VAL A 246 31.39 -17.60 -6.41
N ASP A 247 31.64 -18.62 -7.23
CA ASP A 247 30.58 -19.50 -7.73
C ASP A 247 30.01 -20.41 -6.61
N ASN A 248 28.98 -21.19 -6.95
CA ASN A 248 28.34 -22.13 -6.01
C ASN A 248 29.27 -23.26 -5.52
N LYS A 249 30.49 -23.38 -6.07
CA LYS A 249 31.52 -24.33 -5.65
C LYS A 249 32.62 -23.66 -4.83
N GLY A 250 32.51 -22.36 -4.56
CA GLY A 250 33.49 -21.57 -3.83
C GLY A 250 34.71 -21.16 -4.66
N ASN A 251 34.66 -21.30 -5.99
CA ASN A 251 35.74 -20.83 -6.86
C ASN A 251 35.59 -19.34 -7.11
N PHE A 252 36.70 -18.61 -7.12
CA PHE A 252 36.74 -17.20 -7.50
C PHE A 252 36.21 -17.01 -8.92
N ALA A 253 35.14 -16.23 -9.04
CA ALA A 253 34.42 -15.99 -10.29
C ALA A 253 33.80 -14.59 -10.27
N PRO A 254 34.59 -13.53 -10.52
CA PRO A 254 34.09 -12.16 -10.56
C PRO A 254 32.91 -12.00 -11.50
N MET A 255 32.02 -11.09 -11.12
CA MET A 255 30.91 -10.65 -11.98
C MET A 255 31.41 -9.74 -13.11
N PHE A 256 30.58 -9.50 -14.12
CA PHE A 256 30.92 -8.67 -15.28
C PHE A 256 31.03 -7.18 -14.92
N ASP A 257 30.09 -6.65 -14.14
CA ASP A 257 30.12 -5.27 -13.68
C ASP A 257 30.96 -5.14 -12.40
N VAL A 258 32.28 -5.14 -12.57
CA VAL A 258 33.28 -5.01 -11.49
C VAL A 258 33.39 -3.61 -10.90
N ASP A 259 32.81 -2.60 -11.54
CA ASP A 259 32.76 -1.22 -11.05
C ASP A 259 31.44 -0.87 -10.38
N GLY A 260 30.49 -1.82 -10.33
CA GLY A 260 29.28 -1.75 -9.52
C GLY A 260 28.22 -0.78 -10.03
N HIS A 261 28.31 -0.31 -11.28
CA HIS A 261 27.40 0.67 -11.84
C HIS A 261 25.96 0.16 -11.90
N ARG A 262 25.74 -1.15 -12.03
CA ARG A 262 24.39 -1.74 -12.12
C ARG A 262 23.50 -1.45 -10.90
N ALA A 263 24.10 -1.08 -9.76
CA ALA A 263 23.37 -0.65 -8.57
C ALA A 263 22.52 0.61 -8.81
N MET A 264 22.94 1.45 -9.76
CA MET A 264 22.29 2.70 -10.12
C MET A 264 21.26 2.53 -11.26
N GLY A 265 21.01 1.29 -11.67
CA GLY A 265 20.05 0.97 -12.73
C GLY A 265 18.59 1.04 -12.26
N TYR A 266 17.73 1.63 -13.08
CA TYR A 266 16.27 1.57 -12.93
C TYR A 266 15.59 1.09 -14.20
N TYR A 267 14.35 0.59 -14.04
CA TYR A 267 13.42 0.29 -15.11
C TYR A 267 12.32 1.36 -15.16
N ASP A 268 11.68 1.50 -16.32
CA ASP A 268 10.50 2.35 -16.46
C ASP A 268 9.26 1.60 -16.97
N GLY A 269 8.20 2.34 -17.31
CA GLY A 269 6.95 1.77 -17.80
C GLY A 269 7.06 1.07 -19.16
N THR A 270 8.17 1.24 -19.89
CA THR A 270 8.45 0.52 -21.13
C THR A 270 8.97 -0.90 -20.88
N ASP A 271 9.65 -1.10 -19.75
CA ASP A 271 10.17 -2.39 -19.29
C ASP A 271 9.15 -3.18 -18.46
N LEU A 272 8.50 -2.49 -17.52
CA LEU A 272 7.64 -3.07 -16.48
C LEU A 272 6.18 -2.62 -16.60
N ASN A 273 5.67 -2.57 -17.84
CA ASN A 273 4.36 -2.04 -18.19
C ASN A 273 3.20 -2.55 -17.30
N TYR A 274 3.17 -3.86 -17.01
CA TYR A 274 2.16 -4.47 -16.16
C TYR A 274 2.21 -3.93 -14.72
N TYR A 275 3.41 -3.83 -14.14
CA TYR A 275 3.58 -3.33 -12.77
C TYR A 275 3.25 -1.84 -12.66
N TYR A 276 3.64 -1.02 -13.64
CA TYR A 276 3.28 0.40 -13.67
C TYR A 276 1.78 0.61 -13.80
N ALA A 277 1.11 -0.15 -14.66
CA ALA A 277 -0.34 -0.10 -14.80
C ALA A 277 -1.05 -0.50 -13.51
N LEU A 278 -0.60 -1.57 -12.84
CA LEU A 278 -1.14 -1.97 -11.53
C LEU A 278 -0.94 -0.89 -10.48
N ALA A 279 0.29 -0.37 -10.36
CA ALA A 279 0.62 0.63 -9.34
C ALA A 279 -0.10 1.98 -9.54
N THR A 280 -0.49 2.28 -10.79
CA THR A 280 -1.31 3.44 -11.12
C THR A 280 -2.79 3.23 -10.81
N THR A 281 -3.27 2.00 -10.96
CA THR A 281 -4.69 1.65 -10.82
C THR A 281 -5.07 1.34 -9.37
N PHE A 282 -4.17 0.71 -8.64
CA PHE A 282 -4.37 0.25 -7.27
C PHE A 282 -3.44 0.98 -6.30
N SER A 283 -3.76 0.88 -5.02
CA SER A 283 -2.94 1.45 -3.96
C SER A 283 -1.52 0.90 -3.99
N THR A 284 -0.55 1.80 -4.03
CA THR A 284 0.88 1.50 -3.92
C THR A 284 1.44 2.27 -2.73
N SER A 285 2.38 1.65 -2.00
CA SER A 285 3.11 2.31 -0.91
C SER A 285 4.53 2.58 -1.37
N ASP A 286 4.92 3.85 -1.37
CA ASP A 286 6.28 4.35 -1.61
C ASP A 286 7.12 4.45 -0.31
N THR A 287 6.49 4.18 0.83
CA THR A 287 7.15 4.15 2.15
C THR A 287 7.02 2.77 2.81
N TRP A 288 7.24 1.70 2.04
CA TRP A 288 7.27 0.32 2.54
C TRP A 288 8.70 -0.22 2.58
N PHE A 289 9.17 -0.56 3.78
CA PHE A 289 10.55 -0.99 4.00
C PHE A 289 10.62 -2.46 4.43
N ALA A 290 11.70 -3.14 4.03
CA ALA A 290 12.05 -4.42 4.58
C ALA A 290 12.27 -4.30 6.10
N PRO A 291 11.75 -5.21 6.93
CA PRO A 291 11.94 -5.16 8.38
C PRO A 291 13.41 -5.19 8.82
N VAL A 292 14.28 -5.76 8.00
CA VAL A 292 15.72 -5.85 8.27
C VAL A 292 16.52 -5.68 6.96
N MET A 293 17.61 -4.91 7.01
CA MET A 293 18.52 -4.70 5.87
C MET A 293 19.40 -5.93 5.62
N THR A 294 18.80 -7.01 5.14
CA THR A 294 19.52 -8.24 4.79
C THR A 294 18.77 -9.04 3.72
N ARG A 295 19.36 -10.20 3.39
CA ARG A 295 18.91 -11.15 2.39
C ARG A 295 17.55 -11.75 2.68
N THR A 296 17.06 -12.53 1.72
CA THR A 296 15.73 -13.11 1.71
C THR A 296 15.29 -13.82 3.00
N PRO A 297 16.04 -14.79 3.59
CA PRO A 297 15.45 -15.64 4.62
C PRO A 297 14.96 -14.87 5.86
N PRO A 298 15.75 -13.98 6.50
CA PRO A 298 15.24 -13.18 7.61
C PRO A 298 14.01 -12.33 7.27
N ASN A 299 13.99 -11.69 6.10
CA ASN A 299 12.83 -10.88 5.69
C ASN A 299 11.57 -11.71 5.44
N ARG A 300 11.72 -12.99 5.06
CA ARG A 300 10.60 -13.92 4.90
C ARG A 300 10.13 -14.49 6.24
N GLU A 301 11.02 -14.66 7.20
CA GLU A 301 10.67 -14.96 8.59
C GLU A 301 9.83 -13.82 9.17
N TYR A 302 10.24 -12.55 8.98
CA TYR A 302 9.41 -11.41 9.36
C TYR A 302 8.05 -11.38 8.65
N LEU A 303 8.00 -11.72 7.36
CA LEU A 303 6.74 -11.75 6.61
C LEU A 303 5.71 -12.71 7.24
N ILE A 304 6.15 -13.86 7.75
CA ILE A 304 5.24 -14.91 8.23
C ILE A 304 5.12 -14.98 9.76
N ALA A 305 6.05 -14.38 10.52
CA ALA A 305 6.09 -14.46 11.98
C ALA A 305 6.39 -13.14 12.68
N ALA A 306 6.50 -12.04 11.93
CA ALA A 306 6.86 -10.70 12.43
C ALA A 306 8.22 -10.62 13.16
N THR A 307 9.06 -11.65 13.05
CA THR A 307 10.40 -11.69 13.64
C THR A 307 11.31 -12.66 12.89
N SER A 308 12.59 -12.31 12.77
CA SER A 308 13.67 -13.24 12.45
C SER A 308 14.40 -13.73 13.71
N SER A 309 13.90 -13.45 14.91
CA SER A 309 14.59 -13.72 16.20
C SER A 309 16.01 -13.13 16.29
N GLY A 310 16.27 -12.04 15.56
CA GLY A 310 17.57 -11.38 15.52
C GLY A 310 18.54 -11.96 14.49
N TYR A 311 18.14 -12.97 13.71
CA TYR A 311 18.95 -13.47 12.61
C TYR A 311 19.01 -12.45 11.48
N VAL A 312 20.23 -12.24 10.98
CA VAL A 312 20.54 -11.38 9.82
C VAL A 312 21.18 -12.18 8.67
N TYR A 313 21.27 -13.49 8.82
CA TYR A 313 21.84 -14.42 7.87
C TYR A 313 20.94 -15.65 7.74
N GLN A 314 21.17 -16.48 6.73
CA GLN A 314 20.38 -17.69 6.53
C GLN A 314 20.63 -18.70 7.67
N ARG A 315 19.55 -19.16 8.30
CA ARG A 315 19.63 -20.20 9.31
C ARG A 315 20.17 -21.52 8.75
N GLY A 316 20.87 -22.26 9.61
CA GLY A 316 21.55 -23.50 9.25
C GLY A 316 22.95 -23.30 8.64
N ALA A 317 23.38 -22.04 8.43
CA ALA A 317 24.72 -21.74 7.94
C ALA A 317 25.81 -22.01 9.00
N ASN A 318 25.49 -21.91 10.31
CA ASN A 318 26.44 -22.17 11.40
C ASN A 318 25.91 -23.22 12.42
N PRO A 319 25.91 -24.52 12.10
CA PRO A 319 25.56 -25.55 13.07
C PRO A 319 26.55 -25.59 14.26
N PRO A 320 26.08 -25.81 15.52
CA PRO A 320 24.71 -26.09 15.94
C PRO A 320 23.88 -24.85 16.32
N LEU A 321 24.44 -23.64 16.19
CA LEU A 321 23.82 -22.40 16.71
C LEU A 321 22.48 -22.08 16.05
N ASP A 322 22.26 -22.56 14.83
CA ASP A 322 21.06 -22.25 14.04
C ASP A 322 20.14 -23.47 13.82
N THR A 323 20.25 -24.54 14.61
CA THR A 323 19.50 -25.80 14.37
C THR A 323 18.12 -25.86 15.03
N ALA A 324 17.88 -25.11 16.10
CA ALA A 324 16.59 -25.08 16.78
C ALA A 324 15.57 -24.26 15.98
N PRO A 325 14.27 -24.64 15.94
CA PRO A 325 13.24 -23.83 15.29
C PRO A 325 13.16 -22.43 15.91
N LEU A 326 12.75 -21.46 15.10
CA LEU A 326 12.46 -20.12 15.60
C LEU A 326 11.31 -20.16 16.61
N PRO A 327 11.41 -19.38 17.72
CA PRO A 327 10.34 -19.25 18.68
C PRO A 327 9.16 -18.46 18.10
N GLY A 328 7.98 -18.73 18.64
CA GLY A 328 6.75 -18.02 18.31
C GLY A 328 5.95 -18.64 17.16
N PRO A 329 4.65 -18.33 17.09
CA PRO A 329 3.76 -18.82 16.06
C PRO A 329 3.96 -18.05 14.75
N THR A 330 3.65 -18.71 13.64
CA THR A 330 3.51 -18.04 12.33
C THR A 330 2.07 -17.63 12.07
N ILE A 331 1.83 -16.73 11.12
CA ILE A 331 0.48 -16.36 10.69
C ILE A 331 -0.35 -17.56 10.23
N PHE A 332 0.29 -18.60 9.70
CA PHE A 332 -0.38 -19.85 9.30
C PHE A 332 -0.81 -20.69 10.51
N GLU A 333 -0.01 -20.70 11.57
CA GLU A 333 -0.36 -21.35 12.83
C GLU A 333 -1.52 -20.63 13.52
N GLU A 334 -1.46 -19.29 13.55
CA GLU A 334 -2.55 -18.46 14.07
C GLU A 334 -3.85 -18.65 13.27
N ALA A 335 -3.76 -18.63 11.93
CA ALA A 335 -4.90 -18.91 11.06
C ALA A 335 -5.50 -20.30 11.33
N GLN A 336 -4.65 -21.33 11.44
CA GLN A 336 -5.08 -22.69 11.75
C GLN A 336 -5.80 -22.77 13.10
N ASN A 337 -5.25 -22.14 14.14
CA ASN A 337 -5.83 -22.13 15.48
C ASN A 337 -7.16 -21.35 15.52
N ALA A 338 -7.32 -20.34 14.67
CA ALA A 338 -8.56 -19.59 14.51
C ALA A 338 -9.60 -20.28 13.61
N GLY A 339 -9.28 -21.43 13.01
CA GLY A 339 -10.16 -22.11 12.05
C GLY A 339 -10.26 -21.39 10.69
N ILE A 340 -9.32 -20.50 10.39
CA ILE A 340 -9.21 -19.80 9.10
C ILE A 340 -8.40 -20.68 8.15
N SER A 341 -8.93 -20.89 6.95
CA SER A 341 -8.26 -21.76 5.98
C SER A 341 -7.04 -21.05 5.38
N TRP A 342 -5.97 -21.80 5.10
CA TRP A 342 -4.74 -21.24 4.57
C TRP A 342 -4.03 -22.23 3.63
N LYS A 343 -3.28 -21.70 2.67
CA LYS A 343 -2.41 -22.48 1.77
C LYS A 343 -1.12 -21.73 1.50
N ILE A 344 -0.03 -22.48 1.34
CA ILE A 344 1.23 -22.03 0.76
C ILE A 344 1.39 -22.73 -0.59
N TYR A 345 1.38 -21.92 -1.63
CA TYR A 345 1.62 -22.35 -3.00
C TYR A 345 3.11 -22.23 -3.31
N VAL A 346 3.79 -23.36 -3.45
CA VAL A 346 5.24 -23.43 -3.64
C VAL A 346 5.54 -23.66 -5.11
N ASN A 347 6.42 -22.85 -5.70
CA ASN A 347 6.98 -23.13 -7.02
C ASN A 347 8.29 -23.94 -6.86
N PRO A 348 8.30 -25.25 -7.15
CA PRO A 348 9.48 -26.07 -6.95
C PRO A 348 10.44 -26.07 -8.17
N ALA A 349 10.23 -25.23 -9.18
CA ALA A 349 11.05 -25.22 -10.39
C ALA A 349 12.56 -25.07 -10.06
N GLY A 350 13.39 -25.90 -10.72
CA GLY A 350 14.83 -25.91 -10.47
C GLY A 350 15.27 -26.60 -9.18
N THR A 351 14.35 -27.23 -8.45
CA THR A 351 14.64 -27.95 -7.21
C THR A 351 14.45 -29.47 -7.36
N PRO A 352 14.96 -30.29 -6.41
CA PRO A 352 14.65 -31.72 -6.37
C PRO A 352 13.16 -32.06 -6.20
N CYS A 353 12.30 -31.10 -5.84
CA CYS A 353 10.84 -31.29 -5.74
C CYS A 353 10.10 -30.87 -7.02
N ALA A 354 10.79 -30.60 -8.14
CA ALA A 354 10.16 -30.09 -9.35
C ALA A 354 9.32 -31.12 -10.12
N THR A 355 9.48 -32.41 -9.83
CA THR A 355 8.88 -33.49 -10.63
C THR A 355 8.09 -34.48 -9.77
N PRO A 356 7.05 -35.12 -10.33
CA PRO A 356 6.32 -36.18 -9.65
C PRO A 356 7.18 -37.34 -9.16
N PRO A 357 6.88 -37.93 -7.98
CA PRO A 357 5.80 -37.56 -7.07
C PRO A 357 6.16 -36.40 -6.10
N ALA A 358 7.41 -35.93 -6.13
CA ALA A 358 7.94 -34.98 -5.14
C ALA A 358 7.31 -33.59 -5.22
N ASP A 359 6.78 -33.21 -6.38
CA ASP A 359 6.08 -31.94 -6.64
C ASP A 359 4.70 -31.84 -5.98
N THR A 360 4.21 -32.93 -5.39
CA THR A 360 2.96 -33.01 -4.63
C THR A 360 3.16 -33.45 -3.18
N ASP A 361 4.41 -33.69 -2.75
CA ASP A 361 4.73 -34.10 -1.38
C ASP A 361 4.95 -32.86 -0.48
N PRO A 362 4.10 -32.61 0.53
CA PRO A 362 4.28 -31.51 1.48
C PRO A 362 5.64 -31.53 2.18
N ALA A 363 6.22 -32.70 2.48
CA ALA A 363 7.52 -32.80 3.13
C ALA A 363 8.69 -32.39 2.21
N CYS A 364 8.48 -32.46 0.89
CA CYS A 364 9.41 -31.94 -0.10
C CYS A 364 9.22 -30.44 -0.27
N LEU A 365 7.98 -30.01 -0.56
CA LEU A 365 7.64 -28.62 -0.86
C LEU A 365 7.91 -27.66 0.31
N ILE A 366 7.66 -28.07 1.56
CA ILE A 366 7.86 -27.22 2.74
C ILE A 366 9.31 -26.72 2.87
N ARG A 367 10.30 -27.48 2.36
CA ARG A 367 11.72 -27.12 2.36
C ARG A 367 12.04 -25.88 1.51
N PHE A 368 11.13 -25.52 0.60
CA PHE A 368 11.24 -24.36 -0.29
C PHE A 368 10.27 -23.22 0.11
N SER A 369 9.54 -23.39 1.21
CA SER A 369 8.86 -22.30 1.92
C SER A 369 9.80 -21.73 2.99
N TYR A 370 9.47 -20.62 3.66
CA TYR A 370 10.21 -20.17 4.85
C TYR A 370 9.59 -20.67 6.17
N LEU A 371 8.52 -21.47 6.07
CA LEU A 371 7.85 -22.06 7.23
C LEU A 371 8.68 -23.19 7.85
N HIS A 372 9.61 -23.80 7.10
CA HIS A 372 10.49 -24.87 7.59
C HIS A 372 11.41 -24.45 8.74
N ASP A 373 11.60 -23.15 8.93
CA ASP A 373 12.38 -22.58 10.03
C ASP A 373 11.63 -22.58 11.37
N PHE A 374 10.31 -22.82 11.36
CA PHE A 374 9.42 -22.75 12.53
C PHE A 374 8.91 -24.13 12.96
N THR A 375 8.36 -24.19 14.18
CA THR A 375 7.75 -25.41 14.75
C THR A 375 6.67 -26.01 13.85
N LEU A 376 5.81 -25.18 13.23
CA LEU A 376 4.80 -25.66 12.29
C LEU A 376 5.44 -26.35 11.07
N GLY A 377 6.53 -25.81 10.51
CA GLY A 377 7.24 -26.44 9.40
C GLY A 377 7.83 -27.81 9.76
N ILE A 378 8.39 -27.95 10.97
CA ILE A 378 8.86 -29.24 11.48
C ILE A 378 7.70 -30.23 11.64
N THR A 379 6.56 -29.76 12.17
CA THR A 379 5.35 -30.56 12.31
C THR A 379 4.85 -31.08 10.95
N ILE A 380 4.78 -30.19 9.94
CA ILE A 380 4.39 -30.55 8.57
C ILE A 380 5.35 -31.59 7.99
N LYS A 381 6.66 -31.38 8.12
CA LYS A 381 7.68 -32.31 7.61
C LYS A 381 7.55 -33.71 8.22
N ASN A 382 7.19 -33.80 9.51
CA ASN A 382 7.06 -35.07 10.22
C ASN A 382 5.69 -35.74 10.02
N ASN A 383 4.67 -35.00 9.56
CA ASN A 383 3.32 -35.51 9.31
C ASN A 383 2.72 -34.95 8.01
N PRO A 384 3.36 -35.16 6.85
CA PRO A 384 2.98 -34.48 5.61
C PRO A 384 1.57 -34.83 5.11
N SER A 385 1.09 -36.04 5.40
CA SER A 385 -0.25 -36.49 5.00
C SER A 385 -1.38 -35.65 5.59
N ALA A 386 -1.16 -35.00 6.74
CA ALA A 386 -2.13 -34.11 7.36
C ALA A 386 -2.22 -32.72 6.69
N TYR A 387 -1.26 -32.37 5.82
CA TYR A 387 -1.11 -31.02 5.25
C TYR A 387 -1.11 -31.00 3.71
N THR A 388 -1.62 -32.06 3.08
CA THR A 388 -1.72 -32.16 1.60
C THR A 388 -2.57 -31.07 0.97
N ASN A 389 -3.50 -30.48 1.73
CA ASN A 389 -4.32 -29.36 1.29
C ASN A 389 -3.70 -28.00 1.60
N ASN A 390 -2.67 -27.92 2.45
CA ASN A 390 -2.09 -26.66 2.91
C ASN A 390 -0.80 -26.32 2.16
N ILE A 391 0.06 -27.30 1.90
CA ILE A 391 1.32 -27.10 1.19
C ILE A 391 1.20 -27.77 -0.18
N VAL A 392 1.09 -26.95 -1.22
CA VAL A 392 0.75 -27.42 -2.57
C VAL A 392 1.67 -26.79 -3.61
N ASN A 393 1.77 -27.43 -4.77
CA ASN A 393 2.43 -26.85 -5.93
C ASN A 393 1.71 -25.55 -6.37
N ILE A 394 2.47 -24.58 -6.86
CA ILE A 394 1.95 -23.31 -7.40
C ILE A 394 0.92 -23.52 -8.52
N GLY A 395 0.98 -24.64 -9.25
CA GLY A 395 -0.05 -25.00 -10.23
C GLY A 395 -1.47 -25.05 -9.64
N GLN A 396 -1.61 -25.44 -8.37
CA GLN A 396 -2.90 -25.50 -7.68
C GLN A 396 -3.52 -24.11 -7.45
N PHE A 397 -2.71 -23.04 -7.38
CA PHE A 397 -3.22 -21.68 -7.23
C PHE A 397 -4.17 -21.32 -8.38
N TYR A 398 -3.78 -21.64 -9.61
CA TYR A 398 -4.59 -21.34 -10.79
C TYR A 398 -5.90 -22.14 -10.78
N THR A 399 -5.85 -23.41 -10.38
CA THR A 399 -7.05 -24.25 -10.22
C THR A 399 -7.97 -23.70 -9.14
N ASP A 400 -7.42 -23.30 -7.99
CA ASP A 400 -8.20 -22.76 -6.88
C ASP A 400 -8.84 -21.40 -7.24
N ALA A 401 -8.09 -20.54 -7.92
CA ALA A 401 -8.56 -19.23 -8.36
C ALA A 401 -9.69 -19.34 -9.39
N VAL A 402 -9.58 -20.24 -10.38
CA VAL A 402 -10.61 -20.42 -11.41
C VAL A 402 -11.89 -21.02 -10.84
N HIS A 403 -11.79 -21.91 -9.86
CA HIS A 403 -12.96 -22.60 -9.28
C HIS A 403 -13.52 -21.90 -8.02
N GLY A 404 -12.95 -20.78 -7.58
CA GLY A 404 -13.40 -20.08 -6.38
C GLY A 404 -13.16 -20.89 -5.09
N THR A 405 -12.11 -21.70 -5.05
CA THR A 405 -11.74 -22.56 -3.91
C THR A 405 -10.45 -22.10 -3.23
N LEU A 406 -10.12 -20.82 -3.37
CA LEU A 406 -9.06 -20.18 -2.59
C LEU A 406 -9.40 -20.24 -1.09
N PRO A 407 -8.38 -20.29 -0.20
CA PRO A 407 -8.62 -20.24 1.23
C PRO A 407 -9.36 -18.97 1.64
N ALA A 408 -10.42 -19.14 2.43
CA ALA A 408 -11.26 -18.09 3.02
C ALA A 408 -11.25 -18.11 4.55
#